data_AF-A0A0D7EDG6-F1
#
_entry.id   AF-A0A0D7EDG6-F1
#
_cell.length_a   1.000
_cell.length_b   1.000
_cell.length_c   1.000
_cell.angle_alpha   90.00
_cell.angle_beta   90.00
_cell.angle_gamma   90.00
#
_symmetry.space_group_name_H-M   'P 1'
#
loop_
_entity.id
_entity.type
_entity.pdbx_description
1 polymer ?
#
loop_
_entity_poly.entity_id
_entity_poly.type
_entity_poly.pdbx_seq_one_letter_code
_entity_poly.pdbx_strand_id
1 'polypeptide(L)' 'MTDNVTIMDNVTISERAARRIAEILKSEGDGAMLRISVEGGGCSGFQYKFDVERAKADDDLVIARDAAVVLVDPASVPF' A
#
# COMPACT_ATOMS: atom_id res chain seq x y z
N MET A 1 31.97 -9.55 -2.20
CA MET A 1 31.72 -8.60 -1.09
C MET A 1 31.52 -7.26 -1.76
N THR A 2 30.31 -6.84 -2.08
CA THR A 2 29.10 -6.86 -1.24
C THR A 2 27.88 -6.97 -2.16
N ASP A 3 27.03 -7.95 -1.91
CA ASP A 3 25.73 -8.06 -2.56
C ASP A 3 24.87 -6.86 -2.13
N ASN A 4 24.59 -5.95 -3.07
CA ASN A 4 23.54 -4.94 -2.91
C ASN A 4 22.20 -5.69 -2.86
N VAL A 5 21.84 -6.18 -1.69
CA VAL A 5 20.47 -6.54 -1.39
C VAL A 5 19.70 -5.23 -1.36
N THR A 6 19.04 -4.90 -2.48
CA THR A 6 17.90 -4.00 -2.47
C THR A 6 16.97 -4.53 -1.39
N ILE A 7 16.82 -3.79 -0.29
CA ILE A 7 15.84 -4.11 0.74
C ILE A 7 14.48 -4.01 0.02
N MET A 8 13.98 -5.13 -0.49
CA MET A 8 12.58 -5.26 -0.85
C MET A 8 11.88 -5.29 0.49
N ASP A 9 11.42 -4.13 0.93
CA ASP A 9 10.61 -4.00 2.13
C ASP A 9 9.48 -5.03 2.04
N ASN A 10 9.46 -5.97 2.99
CA ASN A 10 8.66 -7.20 2.96
C ASN A 10 7.16 -6.93 3.19
N VAL A 11 6.59 -5.93 2.53
CA VAL A 11 5.15 -5.66 2.54
C VAL A 11 4.49 -6.69 1.63
N THR A 12 3.71 -7.58 2.24
CA THR A 12 3.00 -8.64 1.53
C THR A 12 1.51 -8.55 1.81
N ILE A 13 0.71 -8.88 0.79
CA ILE A 13 -0.74 -8.92 0.90
C ILE A 13 -1.18 -10.38 0.97
N SER A 14 -1.89 -10.77 2.03
CA SER A 14 -2.50 -12.09 2.13
C SER A 14 -3.60 -12.29 1.08
N GLU A 15 -3.92 -13.54 0.74
CA GLU A 15 -5.00 -13.81 -0.24
C GLU A 15 -6.35 -13.23 0.20
N ARG A 16 -6.67 -13.33 1.49
CA ARG A 16 -7.92 -12.78 2.04
C ARG A 16 -7.96 -11.26 1.97
N ALA A 17 -6.82 -10.60 2.24
CA ALA A 17 -6.70 -9.16 2.09
C ALA A 17 -6.86 -8.73 0.64
N ALA A 18 -6.20 -9.41 -0.31
CA ALA A 18 -6.36 -9.12 -1.74
C ALA A 18 -7.83 -9.24 -2.19
N ARG A 19 -8.53 -10.31 -1.78
CA ARG A 19 -9.95 -10.48 -2.10
C ARG A 19 -10.80 -9.35 -1.53
N ARG A 20 -10.57 -8.95 -0.28
CA ARG A 20 -11.32 -7.87 0.37
C ARG A 20 -11.06 -6.52 -0.28
N ILE A 21 -9.81 -6.23 -0.62
CA ILE A 21 -9.42 -4.99 -1.30
C ILE A 21 -10.07 -4.94 -2.68
N ALA A 22 -10.00 -6.02 -3.45
CA ALA A 22 -10.66 -6.11 -4.75
C ALA A 22 -12.17 -5.86 -4.67
N GLU A 23 -12.87 -6.36 -3.64
CA GLU A 23 -14.28 -6.07 -3.41
C GLU A 23 -14.55 -4.58 -3.18
N ILE A 24 -13.71 -3.92 -2.36
CA ILE A 24 -13.81 -2.48 -2.08
C ILE A 24 -13.58 -1.68 -3.36
N LEU A 25 -12.50 -1.97 -4.09
CA LEU A 25 -12.15 -1.25 -5.31
C LEU A 25 -13.21 -1.44 -6.41
N LYS A 26 -13.85 -2.62 -6.47
CA LYS A 26 -14.94 -2.87 -7.42
C LYS A 26 -16.13 -1.93 -7.21
N SER A 27 -16.45 -1.52 -5.97
CA SER A 27 -17.53 -0.54 -5.72
C SER A 27 -17.15 0.90 -6.06
N GLU A 28 -15.85 1.20 -6.16
CA GLU A 28 -15.31 2.54 -6.42
C GLU A 28 -15.18 2.87 -7.92
N GLY A 29 -15.25 1.85 -8.78
CA GLY A 29 -15.16 1.96 -10.22
C GLY A 29 -13.73 1.86 -10.77
N ASP A 30 -13.59 2.08 -12.07
CA ASP A 30 -12.34 1.85 -12.79
C ASP A 30 -11.20 2.75 -12.29
N GLY A 31 -10.00 2.18 -12.23
CA GLY A 31 -8.78 2.89 -11.83
C GLY A 31 -8.64 3.15 -10.33
N ALA A 32 -9.57 2.67 -9.50
CA ALA A 32 -9.45 2.77 -8.05
C ALA A 32 -8.33 1.87 -7.53
N MET A 33 -7.51 2.40 -6.63
CA MET A 33 -6.40 1.74 -5.95
C MET A 33 -6.46 2.06 -4.46
N LEU A 34 -6.06 1.13 -3.60
CA LEU A 34 -5.99 1.38 -2.16
C LEU A 34 -4.63 2.00 -1.83
N ARG A 35 -4.60 3.13 -1.15
CA ARG A 35 -3.37 3.74 -0.62
C ARG A 35 -3.24 3.43 0.86
N ILE A 36 -2.03 3.02 1.28
CA ILE A 36 -1.65 2.84 2.67
C ILE A 36 -0.58 3.88 3.00
N SER A 37 -0.85 4.68 4.02
CA SER A 37 0.12 5.64 4.56
C SER A 37 0.21 5.51 6.08
N VAL A 38 1.33 5.95 6.63
CA VAL A 38 1.57 6.02 8.06
C VAL A 38 1.55 7.49 8.49
N GLU A 39 0.60 7.83 9.36
CA GLU A 39 0.44 9.18 9.90
C GLU A 39 0.85 9.24 11.37
N GLY A 40 1.33 10.41 11.82
CA GLY A 40 1.61 10.67 13.23
C GLY A 40 0.31 10.80 14.03
N GLY A 41 0.12 9.94 15.03
CA GLY A 41 -1.04 9.91 15.93
C GLY A 41 -0.87 10.70 17.24
N GLY A 42 0.12 11.60 17.33
CA GLY A 42 0.40 12.40 18.53
C GLY A 42 1.18 11.62 19.60
N CYS A 43 0.86 11.80 20.89
CA CYS A 43 1.56 11.12 22.00
C CYS A 43 1.48 9.58 21.95
N SER A 44 0.61 9.05 21.10
CA SER A 44 0.32 7.61 20.97
C SER A 44 1.15 6.90 19.89
N GLY A 45 1.98 7.62 19.10
CA GLY A 45 2.85 7.04 18.08
C GLY A 45 2.31 7.17 16.65
N PHE A 46 2.40 6.09 15.86
CA PHE A 46 2.03 6.06 14.44
C PHE A 46 0.70 5.34 14.20
N GLN A 47 -0.03 5.72 13.16
CA GLN A 47 -1.28 5.11 12.75
C GLN A 47 -1.27 4.81 11.25
N TYR A 48 -1.87 3.69 10.84
CA TYR A 48 -2.12 3.41 9.43
C TYR A 48 -3.38 4.13 8.96
N LYS A 49 -3.30 4.68 7.77
CA LYS A 49 -4.43 5.24 7.05
C LYS A 49 -4.62 4.51 5.73
N PHE A 50 -5.89 4.33 5.38
CA PHE A 50 -6.34 3.67 4.17
C PHE A 50 -7.20 4.64 3.37
N ASP A 51 -6.75 4.99 2.17
CA ASP A 51 -7.49 5.86 1.25
C ASP A 51 -7.74 5.13 -0.07
N VAL A 52 -8.78 5.52 -0.81
CA VAL A 52 -8.98 5.07 -2.19
C VAL A 52 -8.56 6.19 -3.13
N GLU A 53 -7.59 5.91 -3.98
CA GLU A 53 -7.02 6.87 -4.91
C GLU A 53 -7.14 6.40 -6.36
N ARG A 54 -7.13 7.35 -7.29
CA ARG A 54 -7.11 7.07 -8.74
C ARG A 54 -5.81 7.48 -9.42
N ALA A 55 -4.92 8.14 -8.68
CA ALA A 55 -3.60 8.54 -9.15
C ALA A 55 -2.53 7.86 -8.30
N LYS A 56 -1.55 7.27 -8.97
CA LYS A 56 -0.29 6.87 -8.34
C LYS A 56 0.72 8.00 -8.47
N ALA A 57 1.59 8.15 -7.47
CA ALA A 57 2.84 8.88 -7.62
C ALA A 57 3.87 8.01 -8.36
N ASP A 58 4.99 8.62 -8.77
CA ASP A 58 6.04 7.91 -9.49
C ASP A 58 6.94 7.07 -8.60
N ASP A 59 7.02 7.45 -7.32
CA ASP A 59 7.81 6.81 -6.28
C ASP A 59 6.99 5.83 -5.42
N ASP A 60 5.67 5.76 -5.60
CA ASP A 60 4.82 4.81 -4.87
C ASP A 60 5.31 3.37 -5.01
N LEU A 61 5.42 2.66 -3.89
CA LEU A 61 5.54 1.21 -3.90
C LEU A 61 4.18 0.63 -4.31
N VAL A 62 4.15 -0.04 -5.46
CA VAL A 62 2.94 -0.66 -5.99
C VAL A 62 2.95 -2.16 -5.74
N ILE A 63 1.95 -2.65 -5.00
CA ILE A 63 1.74 -4.06 -4.73
C ILE A 63 0.45 -4.48 -5.40
N ALA A 64 0.57 -5.32 -6.44
CA ALA A 64 -0.56 -5.88 -7.16
C ALA A 64 -0.74 -7.36 -6.81
N ARG A 65 -1.96 -7.75 -6.46
CA ARG A 65 -2.35 -9.15 -6.27
C ARG A 65 -3.79 -9.36 -6.72
N ASP A 66 -3.98 -10.24 -7.70
CA ASP A 66 -5.28 -10.47 -8.33
C ASP A 66 -5.87 -9.15 -8.88
N ALA A 67 -7.07 -8.76 -8.42
CA ALA A 67 -7.70 -7.48 -8.75
C ALA A 67 -7.45 -6.37 -7.71
N ALA A 68 -6.63 -6.63 -6.69
CA ALA A 68 -6.24 -5.62 -5.72
C ALA A 68 -4.96 -4.90 -6.17
N VAL A 69 -5.01 -3.58 -6.10
CA VAL A 69 -3.85 -2.71 -6.29
C VAL A 69 -3.68 -1.87 -5.03
N VAL A 70 -2.51 -1.96 -4.42
CA VAL A 70 -2.15 -1.21 -3.23
C VAL A 70 -0.95 -0.31 -3.52
N LEU A 71 -1.08 0.96 -3.14
CA LEU A 71 -0.05 1.98 -3.18
C LEU A 71 0.46 2.19 -1.76
N VAL A 72 1.78 2.26 -1.58
CA VAL A 72 2.39 2.64 -0.30
C VAL A 72 3.34 3.80 -0.54
N ASP A 73 3.14 4.89 0.20
CA ASP A 73 4.02 6.05 0.12
C ASP A 73 5.44 5.64 0.56
N PRO A 74 6.51 6.07 -0.14
CA PRO A 74 7.89 5.75 0.25
C PRO A 74 8.21 6.10 1.70
N ALA A 75 7.64 7.20 2.19
CA ALA A 75 7.81 7.65 3.56
C ALA A 75 7.18 6.69 4.58
N SER A 76 6.21 5.87 4.19
CA SER A 76 5.50 4.94 5.08
C SER A 76 6.15 3.55 5.14
N VAL A 77 6.93 3.19 4.11
CA VAL A 77 7.57 1.87 3.99
C VAL A 77 8.44 1.45 5.20
N PRO A 78 9.24 2.34 5.84
CA PRO A 78 10.11 1.93 6.95
C PRO A 78 9.43 1.86 8.32
N PHE A 79 8.13 2.15 8.43
CA PHE A 79 7.38 2.21 9.70
C PHE A 79 6.47 0.99 9.88
#